data_AF-A0A258BKC6-F1
#
_entry.id   AF-A0A258BKC6-F1
#
_cell.length_a   1.000
_cell.length_b   1.000
_cell.length_c   1.000
_cell.angle_alpha   90.00
_cell.angle_beta   90.00
_cell.angle_gamma   90.00
#
_symmetry.space_group_name_H-M   'P 1'
#
loop_
_entity.id
_entity.type
_entity.pdbx_description
1 polymer ?
#
loop_
_entity_poly.entity_id
_entity_poly.type
_entity_poly.pdbx_seq_one_letter_code
_entity_poly.pdbx_strand_id
1 'polypeptide(L)'
;MRFKRPTAHYGSSPVPETPYQKAGQVWDERIGSARVQAKNWRLMALGCLALSFATSGALIWRSLQSTVTPYIVEVDETGAAKAIGPATEPYAPTDAQIAH
;
A
#
# COMPACT_ATOMS: atom_id res chain seq x y z
N MET A 1 -45.27 -49.82 27.90
CA MET A 1 -44.35 -48.78 27.41
C MET A 1 -43.61 -49.31 26.18
N ARG A 2 -43.58 -48.59 25.06
CA ARG A 2 -42.86 -49.00 23.85
C ARG A 2 -41.44 -48.44 23.89
N PHE A 3 -40.44 -49.33 23.91
CA PHE A 3 -39.03 -48.97 23.81
C PHE A 3 -38.74 -48.43 22.40
N LYS A 4 -38.24 -47.19 22.30
CA LYS A 4 -37.74 -46.58 21.06
C LYS A 4 -36.21 -46.61 21.10
N ARG A 5 -35.60 -47.31 20.14
CA ARG A 5 -34.14 -47.40 20.00
C ARG A 5 -33.63 -46.15 19.27
N PRO A 6 -32.60 -45.44 19.77
CA PRO A 6 -32.00 -44.35 19.03
C PRO A 6 -31.25 -44.91 17.81
N THR A 7 -31.66 -44.52 16.61
CA THR A 7 -30.93 -44.80 15.37
C THR A 7 -29.86 -43.72 15.17
N ALA A 8 -28.59 -44.10 15.20
CA ALA A 8 -27.50 -43.18 14.88
C ALA A 8 -27.57 -42.81 13.39
N HIS A 9 -27.89 -41.56 13.10
CA HIS A 9 -27.85 -41.03 11.74
C HIS A 9 -26.42 -40.65 11.39
N TYR A 10 -25.65 -41.60 10.84
CA TYR A 10 -24.41 -41.25 10.16
C TYR A 10 -24.81 -40.45 8.91
N GLY A 11 -24.30 -39.22 8.78
CA GLY A 11 -24.58 -38.37 7.62
C GLY A 11 -24.25 -39.08 6.29
N SER A 12 -24.68 -38.50 5.17
CA SER A 12 -24.43 -39.07 3.84
C SER A 12 -22.95 -39.43 3.67
N SER A 13 -22.69 -40.72 3.47
CA SER A 13 -21.32 -41.18 3.20
C SER A 13 -20.86 -40.61 1.86
N PRO A 14 -19.63 -40.08 1.78
CA PRO A 14 -19.10 -39.58 0.51
C PRO A 14 -19.04 -40.72 -0.51
N VAL A 15 -19.21 -40.36 -1.79
CA VAL A 15 -19.15 -41.33 -2.88
C VAL A 15 -17.78 -42.02 -2.86
N PRO A 16 -17.71 -43.36 -2.88
CA PRO A 16 -16.44 -44.06 -2.81
C PRO A 16 -15.55 -43.70 -4.01
N GLU A 17 -14.36 -43.19 -3.71
CA GLU A 17 -13.35 -42.88 -4.72
C GLU A 17 -12.65 -44.14 -5.19
N THR A 18 -12.51 -44.31 -6.50
CA THR A 18 -11.76 -45.45 -7.05
C THR A 18 -10.26 -45.14 -7.04
N PRO A 19 -9.37 -46.17 -6.95
CA PRO A 19 -7.93 -45.97 -7.05
C PRO A 19 -7.50 -45.20 -8.31
N TYR A 20 -8.23 -45.36 -9.42
CA TYR A 20 -8.01 -44.63 -10.67
C TYR A 20 -8.33 -43.13 -10.54
N GLN A 21 -9.41 -42.79 -9.84
CA GLN A 21 -9.76 -41.39 -9.57
C GLN A 21 -8.69 -40.70 -8.71
N LYS A 22 -8.19 -41.41 -7.69
CA LYS A 22 -7.11 -40.92 -6.84
C LYS A 22 -5.81 -40.68 -7.61
N ALA A 23 -5.46 -41.57 -8.54
CA ALA A 23 -4.29 -41.39 -9.40
C ALA A 23 -4.42 -40.14 -10.31
N GLY A 24 -5.61 -39.87 -10.84
CA GLY A 24 -5.90 -38.65 -11.60
C GLY A 24 -5.71 -37.38 -10.76
N GLN A 25 -6.22 -37.35 -9.53
CA GLN A 25 -6.04 -36.22 -8.63
C GLN A 25 -4.56 -35.95 -8.32
N VAL A 26 -3.76 -36.99 -8.05
CA VAL A 26 -2.32 -36.82 -7.77
C VAL A 26 -1.58 -36.22 -8.97
N TRP A 27 -1.95 -36.62 -10.19
CA TRP A 27 -1.39 -36.04 -11.41
C TRP A 27 -1.78 -34.56 -11.57
N ASP A 28 -3.06 -34.24 -11.39
CA ASP A 28 -3.57 -32.88 -11.48
C ASP A 28 -2.97 -31.96 -10.41
N GLU A 29 -2.79 -32.47 -9.19
CA GLU A 29 -2.12 -31.75 -8.10
C GLU A 29 -0.68 -31.42 -8.51
N ARG A 30 0.06 -32.39 -9.06
CA ARG A 30 1.48 -32.21 -9.42
C ARG A 30 1.68 -31.23 -10.58
N ILE A 31 0.83 -31.30 -11.60
CA ILE A 31 0.96 -30.44 -12.80
C ILE A 31 0.24 -29.10 -12.62
N GLY A 32 -0.93 -29.11 -11.98
CA GLY A 32 -1.76 -27.94 -11.73
C GLY A 32 -1.18 -27.01 -10.69
N SER A 33 -0.62 -27.54 -9.59
CA SER A 33 -0.05 -26.70 -8.52
C SER A 33 1.08 -25.80 -9.03
N ALA A 34 1.98 -26.32 -9.86
CA ALA A 34 3.10 -25.57 -10.41
C ALA A 34 2.62 -24.39 -11.30
N ARG A 35 1.58 -24.59 -12.11
CA ARG A 35 0.99 -23.53 -12.96
C ARG A 35 0.32 -22.45 -12.13
N VAL A 36 -0.44 -22.84 -11.10
CA VAL A 36 -1.11 -21.90 -10.20
C VAL A 36 -0.09 -21.09 -9.40
N GLN A 37 0.95 -21.72 -8.88
CA GLN A 37 2.04 -21.05 -8.19
C GLN A 37 2.74 -20.03 -9.10
N ALA A 38 3.08 -20.41 -10.33
CA ALA A 38 3.70 -19.50 -11.29
C ALA A 38 2.81 -18.28 -11.59
N LYS A 39 1.50 -18.47 -11.75
CA LYS A 39 0.54 -17.37 -11.93
C LYS A 39 0.49 -16.46 -10.70
N ASN A 40 0.42 -17.03 -9.51
CA ASN A 40 0.37 -16.27 -8.26
C ASN A 40 1.65 -15.47 -8.03
N TRP A 41 2.81 -16.04 -8.34
CA TRP A 41 4.09 -15.33 -8.30
C TRP A 41 4.16 -14.16 -9.27
N ARG A 42 3.63 -14.33 -10.50
CA ARG A 42 3.51 -13.22 -11.45
C ARG A 42 2.62 -12.12 -10.91
N LEU A 43 1.47 -12.46 -10.32
CA LEU A 43 0.57 -11.48 -9.70
C LEU A 43 1.24 -10.76 -8.52
N MET A 44 1.96 -11.47 -7.67
CA MET A 44 2.73 -10.86 -6.57
C MET A 44 3.80 -9.89 -7.09
N ALA A 45 4.57 -10.30 -8.10
CA ALA A 45 5.59 -9.45 -8.71
C ALA A 45 4.98 -8.17 -9.31
N LEU A 46 3.88 -8.30 -10.06
CA LEU A 46 3.16 -7.16 -10.61
C LEU A 46 2.57 -6.26 -9.52
N GLY A 47 2.04 -6.84 -8.44
CA GLY A 47 1.54 -6.09 -7.29
C GLY A 47 2.63 -5.28 -6.59
N CYS A 48 3.80 -5.89 -6.33
CA CYS A 48 4.95 -5.20 -5.76
C CYS A 48 5.47 -4.08 -6.67
N LEU A 49 5.51 -4.33 -7.99
CA LEU A 49 5.92 -3.34 -8.98
C LEU A 49 4.95 -2.16 -9.02
N ALA A 50 3.64 -2.41 -9.04
CA ALA A 50 2.63 -1.37 -8.97
C ALA A 50 2.73 -0.55 -7.68
N LEU A 51 2.95 -1.21 -6.54
CA LEU A 51 3.15 -0.54 -5.26
C LEU A 51 4.38 0.37 -5.28
N SER A 52 5.51 -0.13 -5.81
CA SER A 52 6.75 0.64 -5.94
C SER A 52 6.57 1.89 -6.82
N PHE A 53 5.88 1.75 -7.96
CA PHE A 53 5.56 2.88 -8.82
C PHE A 53 4.61 3.88 -8.13
N ALA A 54 3.60 3.40 -7.41
CA ALA A 54 2.66 4.24 -6.69
C ALA A 54 3.38 5.05 -5.60
N THR A 55 4.20 4.41 -4.77
CA THR A 55 4.93 5.09 -3.69
C THR A 55 5.96 6.07 -4.25
N SER A 56 6.71 5.66 -5.29
CA SER A 56 7.71 6.53 -5.92
C SER A 56 7.05 7.73 -6.60
N GLY A 57 5.96 7.51 -7.34
CA GLY A 57 5.18 8.57 -7.98
C GLY A 57 4.59 9.55 -6.96
N ALA A 58 4.04 9.06 -5.85
CA ALA A 58 3.54 9.89 -4.77
C ALA A 58 4.65 10.74 -4.13
N LEU A 59 5.85 10.18 -3.95
CA LEU A 59 7.01 10.91 -3.44
C LEU A 59 7.49 11.98 -4.42
N ILE A 60 7.55 11.66 -5.71
CA ILE A 60 7.90 12.62 -6.76
C ILE A 60 6.89 13.78 -6.74
N TRP A 61 5.59 13.48 -6.77
CA TRP A 61 4.54 14.48 -6.70
C TRP A 61 4.70 15.40 -5.48
N ARG A 62 4.91 14.80 -4.30
CA ARG A 62 5.13 15.55 -3.07
C ARG A 62 6.42 16.39 -3.11
N SER A 63 7.48 15.90 -3.74
CA SER A 63 8.75 16.65 -3.88
C SER A 63 8.64 17.86 -4.80
N LEU A 64 7.71 17.82 -5.76
CA LEU A 64 7.42 18.96 -6.63
C LEU A 64 6.62 20.06 -5.91
N GLN A 65 5.93 19.71 -4.82
CA GLN A 65 5.24 20.67 -3.98
C GLN A 65 6.25 21.36 -3.05
N SER A 66 6.86 22.45 -3.53
CA SER A 66 7.72 23.28 -2.69
C SER A 66 6.87 24.12 -1.73
N THR A 67 6.97 23.86 -0.43
CA THR A 67 6.44 24.75 0.62
C THR A 67 7.62 25.45 1.27
N VAL A 68 7.91 26.66 0.78
CA VAL A 68 8.87 27.58 1.41
C VAL A 68 8.05 28.62 2.16
N THR A 69 8.15 28.63 3.50
CA THR A 69 7.58 29.71 4.32
C THR A 69 8.70 30.71 4.62
N PRO A 70 8.74 31.87 3.94
CA PRO A 70 9.74 32.87 4.24
C PRO A 70 9.47 33.51 5.61
N TYR A 71 10.53 33.71 6.39
CA TYR A 71 10.50 34.45 7.65
C TYR A 71 11.19 35.79 7.44
N ILE A 72 10.51 36.86 7.83
CA ILE A 72 11.05 38.22 7.78
C ILE A 72 11.34 38.64 9.22
N VAL A 73 12.56 39.12 9.45
CA VAL A 73 12.96 39.72 10.73
C VAL A 73 13.13 41.20 10.48
N GLU A 74 12.29 42.01 11.12
CA GLU A 74 12.46 43.47 11.10
C GLU A 74 13.60 43.85 12.05
N VAL A 75 14.56 44.63 11.56
CA VAL A 75 15.66 45.21 12.35
C VAL A 75 15.52 46.73 12.41
N ASP A 76 15.80 47.32 13.57
CA ASP A 76 15.83 48.78 13.72
C ASP A 76 17.17 49.39 13.28
N GLU A 77 17.27 50.72 13.30
CA GLU A 77 18.49 51.47 12.89
C GLU A 77 19.73 51.14 13.75
N THR A 78 19.54 50.52 14.92
CA THR A 78 20.61 50.05 15.81
C THR A 78 20.94 48.57 15.62
N GLY A 79 20.21 47.87 14.74
CA GLY A 79 20.35 46.44 14.47
C GLY A 79 19.54 45.54 15.41
N ALA A 80 18.68 46.07 16.27
CA ALA A 80 17.87 45.27 17.18
C ALA A 80 16.65 44.68 16.47
N ALA A 81 16.40 43.38 16.65
CA ALA A 81 15.26 42.68 16.07
C ALA A 81 13.93 43.11 16.74
N LYS A 82 12.99 43.63 15.95
CA LYS A 82 11.77 44.28 16.45
C LYS A 82 10.54 43.35 16.46
N ALA A 83 10.46 42.40 15.52
CA ALA A 83 9.45 41.34 15.49
C ALA A 83 9.85 40.20 14.54
N ILE A 84 9.53 38.95 14.92
CA ILE A 84 9.67 37.75 14.08
C ILE A 84 8.26 37.26 13.75
N GLY A 85 7.86 37.33 12.49
CA GLY A 85 6.55 36.86 12.02
C GLY A 85 6.67 36.04 10.73
N PRO A 86 5.82 35.03 10.52
CA PRO A 86 5.69 34.40 9.21
C PRO A 86 5.19 35.44 8.20
N ALA A 87 5.82 35.52 7.02
CA ALA A 87 5.39 36.45 5.98
C ALA A 87 4.00 36.02 5.46
N THR A 88 2.96 36.67 5.96
CA THR A 88 1.56 36.37 5.62
C THR A 88 1.19 36.83 4.20
N GLU A 89 2.01 37.68 3.58
CA GLU A 89 1.86 38.10 2.19
C GLU A 89 3.13 37.80 1.38
N PRO A 90 2.99 37.57 0.05
CA PRO A 90 4.13 37.51 -0.85
C PRO A 90 4.88 38.86 -0.80
N TYR A 91 5.94 38.90 -0.01
CA TYR A 91 6.81 40.04 0.13
C TYR A 91 7.62 40.20 -1.15
N ALA A 92 7.37 41.29 -1.89
CA ALA A 92 8.18 41.70 -3.02
C ALA A 92 9.29 42.64 -2.50
N PRO A 93 10.55 42.18 -2.38
CA PRO A 93 11.64 43.05 -1.97
C PRO A 93 11.81 44.17 -3.01
N THR A 94 12.02 45.39 -2.51
CA THR A 94 12.34 46.54 -3.37
C THR A 94 13.81 46.51 -3.77
N ASP A 95 14.20 47.16 -4.87
CA ASP A 95 15.57 47.11 -5.41
C ASP A 95 16.65 47.44 -4.38
N ALA A 96 16.35 48.33 -3.42
CA ALA A 96 17.26 48.67 -2.32
C ALA A 96 17.61 47.49 -1.40
N GLN A 97 16.77 46.46 -1.34
CA GLN A 97 16.92 45.28 -0.49
C GLN A 97 17.55 44.09 -1.23
N ILE A 98 17.58 44.12 -2.57
CA ILE A 98 18.21 43.08 -3.41
C ILE A 98 19.69 43.42 -3.69
N ALA A 99 20.05 44.70 -3.66
CA ALA A 99 21.34 45.20 -4.15
C ALA A 99 22.46 45.35 -3.08
N HIS A 100 22.24 44.92 -1.84
CA HIS A 100 23.21 45.04 -0.73
C HIS A 100 23.65 43.69 -0.16
#